data_AF-A0A2H0Z272-F1
#
_entry.id   AF-A0A2H0Z272-F1
#
_cell.length_a   1.000
_cell.length_b   1.000
_cell.length_c   1.000
_cell.angle_alpha   90.00
_cell.angle_beta   90.00
_cell.angle_gamma   90.00
#
_symmetry.space_group_name_H-M   'P 1'
#
loop_
_entity.id
_entity.type
_entity.pdbx_description
1 polymer ?
#
loop_
_entity_poly.entity_id
_entity_poly.type
_entity_poly.pdbx_seq_one_letter_code
_entity_poly.pdbx_strand_id
1 'polypeptide(L)'
;MEDAAVITKDMKISKMLSSYPQTMEVLIKASPYFKKLENKILRKALAGRVTVEQAASIAGVDIYSLLYELNKSINNSIECKNIISEEMQNEETVKQKPGIL
;
A
#
# COMPACT_ATOMS: atom_id res chain seq x y z
N MET A 1 -12.17 4.38 27.00
CA MET A 1 -11.65 4.94 25.74
C MET A 1 -11.57 3.78 24.78
N GLU A 2 -12.41 3.77 23.76
CA GLU A 2 -12.32 2.77 22.68
C GLU A 2 -11.09 3.10 21.84
N ASP A 3 -10.06 2.27 21.95
CA ASP A 3 -8.92 2.31 21.05
C ASP A 3 -9.42 2.02 19.64
N ALA A 4 -9.57 3.07 18.82
CA ALA A 4 -9.91 2.90 17.41
C ALA A 4 -8.87 1.99 16.75
N ALA A 5 -9.34 0.92 16.09
CA ALA A 5 -8.48 0.00 15.37
C ALA A 5 -7.77 0.74 14.23
N VAL A 6 -6.50 1.07 14.40
CA VAL A 6 -5.67 1.76 13.40
C VAL A 6 -4.40 0.97 13.15
N ILE A 7 -4.11 0.71 11.87
CA ILE A 7 -2.85 0.16 11.40
C ILE A 7 -1.90 1.31 11.13
N THR A 8 -0.72 1.26 11.75
CA THR A 8 0.34 2.25 11.61
C THR A 8 1.54 1.67 10.85
N LYS A 9 2.40 2.54 10.33
CA LYS A 9 3.55 2.15 9.50
C LYS A 9 4.60 1.30 10.23
N ASP A 10 4.72 1.50 11.54
CA ASP A 10 5.62 0.81 12.47
C ASP A 10 5.05 -0.51 12.99
N MET A 11 3.77 -0.80 12.71
CA MET A 11 3.15 -2.05 13.10
C MET A 11 3.84 -3.23 12.41
N LYS A 12 4.14 -4.30 13.16
CA LYS A 12 4.69 -5.53 12.57
C LYS A 12 3.63 -6.23 11.73
N ILE A 13 4.00 -6.70 10.53
CA ILE A 13 3.07 -7.42 9.63
C ILE A 13 2.50 -8.66 10.33
N SER A 14 3.30 -9.38 11.11
CA SER A 14 2.84 -10.53 11.90
C SER A 14 1.74 -10.15 12.90
N LYS A 15 1.93 -9.07 13.67
CA LYS A 15 0.94 -8.58 14.62
C LYS A 15 -0.33 -8.12 13.91
N MET A 16 -0.18 -7.36 12.82
CA MET A 16 -1.30 -6.91 11.99
C MET A 16 -2.13 -8.07 11.46
N LEU A 17 -1.49 -9.07 10.83
CA LEU A 17 -2.20 -10.24 10.28
C LEU A 17 -2.81 -11.14 11.36
N SER A 18 -2.26 -11.14 12.58
CA SER A 18 -2.86 -11.84 13.72
C SER A 18 -4.11 -11.13 14.23
N SER A 19 -4.12 -9.81 14.26
CA SER A 19 -5.27 -9.00 14.69
C SER A 19 -6.33 -8.83 13.60
N TYR A 20 -5.91 -8.74 12.34
CA TYR A 20 -6.76 -8.44 11.18
C TYR A 20 -6.43 -9.37 10.01
N PRO A 21 -6.84 -10.65 10.04
CA PRO A 21 -6.51 -11.62 8.99
C PRO A 21 -6.97 -11.20 7.59
N GLN A 22 -8.04 -10.41 7.48
CA GLN A 22 -8.57 -9.88 6.21
C GLN A 22 -7.60 -8.97 5.46
N THR A 23 -6.65 -8.35 6.16
CA THR A 23 -5.67 -7.44 5.55
C THR A 23 -4.70 -8.16 4.61
N MET A 24 -4.61 -9.49 4.66
CA MET A 24 -3.81 -10.27 3.72
C MET A 24 -4.25 -10.04 2.26
N GLU A 25 -5.55 -9.99 2.02
CA GLU A 25 -6.08 -9.79 0.66
C GLU A 25 -5.69 -8.40 0.14
N VAL A 26 -5.72 -7.39 1.01
CA VAL A 26 -5.28 -6.02 0.69
C VAL A 26 -3.80 -5.98 0.32
N LEU A 27 -2.94 -6.67 1.10
CA LEU A 27 -1.51 -6.78 0.77
C LEU A 27 -1.32 -7.40 -0.62
N ILE A 28 -1.97 -8.53 -0.91
CA ILE A 28 -1.84 -9.23 -2.20
C ILE A 28 -2.34 -8.36 -3.37
N LYS A 29 -3.43 -7.60 -3.16
CA LYS A 29 -3.93 -6.62 -4.14
C LYS A 29 -2.93 -5.48 -4.39
N ALA A 30 -2.26 -5.01 -3.33
CA ALA A 30 -1.27 -3.94 -3.43
C ALA A 30 0.00 -4.40 -4.17
N SER A 31 0.46 -5.64 -3.96
CA SER A 31 1.56 -6.22 -4.73
C SER A 31 1.57 -7.75 -4.69
N PRO A 32 1.84 -8.43 -5.82
CA PRO A 32 2.00 -9.89 -5.86
C PRO A 32 3.19 -10.37 -5.01
N TYR A 33 4.11 -9.48 -4.62
CA TYR A 33 5.21 -9.79 -3.70
C TYR A 33 4.72 -10.40 -2.39
N PHE A 34 3.54 -9.97 -1.91
CA PHE A 34 2.95 -10.42 -0.66
C PHE A 34 2.35 -11.83 -0.70
N LYS A 35 2.17 -12.44 -1.88
CA LYS A 35 1.68 -13.85 -2.00
C LYS A 35 2.55 -14.82 -1.21
N LYS A 36 3.85 -14.56 -1.09
CA LYS A 36 4.77 -15.39 -0.30
C LYS A 36 4.40 -15.43 1.19
N LEU A 37 3.67 -14.43 1.71
CA LEU A 37 3.18 -14.40 3.09
C LEU A 37 1.96 -15.31 3.32
N GLU A 38 1.33 -15.86 2.28
CA GLU A 38 0.29 -16.88 2.44
C GLU A 38 0.85 -18.14 3.09
N ASN A 39 2.10 -18.50 2.74
CA ASN A 39 2.79 -19.63 3.35
C ASN A 39 3.10 -19.34 4.83
N LYS A 40 2.53 -20.14 5.74
CA LYS A 40 2.65 -19.98 7.20
C LYS A 40 4.10 -19.94 7.70
N ILE A 41 5.00 -20.66 7.05
CA ILE A 41 6.43 -20.71 7.43
C ILE A 41 7.12 -19.40 7.02
N LEU A 42 6.92 -18.96 5.78
CA LEU A 42 7.47 -17.68 5.28
C LEU A 42 6.89 -16.49 6.04
N ARG A 43 5.61 -16.54 6.40
CA ARG A 43 4.95 -15.54 7.25
C ARG A 43 5.67 -15.42 8.60
N LYS A 44 5.95 -16.53 9.28
CA LYS A 44 6.68 -16.49 10.56
C LYS A 44 8.11 -15.94 10.39
N ALA A 45 8.80 -16.31 9.31
CA ALA A 45 10.19 -15.93 9.09
C ALA A 45 10.37 -14.44 8.72
N LEU A 46 9.49 -13.91 7.87
CA LEU A 46 9.60 -12.56 7.29
C LEU A 46 8.71 -11.56 8.03
N ALA A 47 7.40 -11.83 8.14
CA ALA A 47 6.45 -10.90 8.77
C ALA A 47 6.66 -10.72 10.28
N GLY A 48 7.38 -11.63 10.94
CA GLY A 48 7.79 -11.50 12.34
C GLY A 48 8.77 -10.34 12.60
N ARG A 49 9.53 -9.96 11.57
CA ARG A 49 10.68 -9.04 11.69
C ARG A 49 10.50 -7.72 10.96
N VAL A 50 9.54 -7.62 10.04
CA VAL A 50 9.32 -6.41 9.24
C VAL A 50 8.07 -5.64 9.67
N THR A 51 8.17 -4.31 9.59
CA THR A 51 7.04 -3.38 9.74
C THR A 51 6.25 -3.23 8.44
N VAL A 52 5.08 -2.59 8.49
CA VAL A 52 4.29 -2.23 7.29
C VAL A 52 5.11 -1.35 6.35
N GLU A 53 5.84 -0.36 6.87
CA GLU A 53 6.71 0.53 6.08
C GLU A 53 7.81 -0.24 5.34
N GLN A 54 8.51 -1.12 6.05
CA GLN A 54 9.58 -1.93 5.46
C GLN A 54 9.02 -2.89 4.40
N ALA A 55 7.86 -3.49 4.68
CA ALA A 55 7.19 -4.38 3.75
C ALA A 55 6.75 -3.66 2.47
N ALA A 56 6.21 -2.44 2.59
CA ALA A 56 5.85 -1.58 1.46
C ALA A 56 7.07 -1.20 0.62
N SER A 57 8.16 -0.78 1.26
CA SER A 57 9.43 -0.45 0.61
C SER A 57 10.00 -1.63 -0.19
N ILE A 58 10.01 -2.84 0.42
CA ILE A 58 10.49 -4.06 -0.25
C ILE A 58 9.59 -4.45 -1.44
N ALA A 59 8.27 -4.22 -1.33
CA ALA A 59 7.30 -4.55 -2.36
C ALA A 59 7.16 -3.48 -3.45
N GLY A 60 7.84 -2.33 -3.32
CA GLY A 60 7.73 -1.19 -4.23
C GLY A 60 6.37 -0.50 -4.18
N VAL A 61 5.69 -0.52 -3.03
CA VAL A 61 4.36 0.05 -2.81
C VAL A 61 4.46 1.34 -2.00
N ASP A 62 3.67 2.36 -2.35
CA ASP A 62 3.56 3.57 -1.54
C ASP A 62 2.93 3.27 -0.17
N ILE A 63 3.60 3.72 0.89
CA ILE A 63 3.21 3.43 2.27
C ILE A 63 1.88 4.09 2.63
N TYR A 64 1.61 5.31 2.16
CA TYR A 64 0.38 6.02 2.52
C TYR A 64 -0.84 5.40 1.86
N SER A 65 -0.72 5.05 0.59
CA SER A 65 -1.74 4.33 -0.17
C SER A 65 -2.03 2.96 0.46
N LEU A 66 -0.99 2.23 0.86
CA LEU A 66 -1.15 0.94 1.53
C LEU A 66 -1.84 1.09 2.88
N LEU A 67 -1.43 2.05 3.71
CA LEU A 67 -2.06 2.31 5.01
C LEU A 67 -3.52 2.70 4.85
N TYR A 68 -3.86 3.49 3.83
CA TYR A 68 -5.25 3.85 3.54
C TYR A 68 -6.09 2.60 3.26
N GLU A 69 -5.67 1.75 2.32
CA GLU A 69 -6.42 0.53 1.97
C GLU A 69 -6.50 -0.46 3.14
N LEU A 70 -5.42 -0.60 3.91
CA LEU A 70 -5.40 -1.44 5.12
C LEU A 70 -6.40 -0.92 6.16
N ASN A 71 -6.35 0.37 6.48
CA ASN A 71 -7.25 0.98 7.47
C ASN A 71 -8.71 1.00 6.99
N LYS A 72 -8.95 1.18 5.70
CA LYS A 72 -10.27 1.07 5.08
C LYS A 72 -10.84 -0.35 5.19
N SER A 73 -9.98 -1.37 5.09
CA SER A 73 -10.42 -2.78 5.23
C SER A 73 -10.79 -3.20 6.65
N ILE A 74 -10.31 -2.48 7.67
CA ILE A 74 -10.64 -2.75 9.09
C ILE A 74 -11.73 -1.81 9.61
N ASN A 75 -11.82 -0.59 9.07
CA ASN A 75 -12.79 0.42 9.43
C ASN A 75 -13.73 0.62 8.25
N ASN A 76 -14.92 0.02 8.33
CA ASN A 76 -15.98 0.04 7.32
C ASN A 76 -16.51 1.47 6.96
N SER A 77 -15.89 2.54 7.45
CA SER A 77 -16.42 3.92 7.43
C SER A 77 -15.39 4.98 7.00
N ILE A 78 -14.19 4.60 6.52
CA ILE A 78 -13.21 5.59 6.05
C ILE A 78 -13.46 5.92 4.56
N GLU A 79 -14.25 6.95 4.31
CA GLU A 79 -14.20 7.71 3.05
C GLU A 79 -13.03 8.71 3.13
N CYS A 80 -11.87 8.39 2.55
CA CYS A 80 -10.89 9.45 2.29
C CYS A 80 -11.22 10.09 0.94
N LYS A 81 -11.56 11.38 0.98
CA LYS A 81 -11.53 12.24 -0.19
C LYS A 81 -10.10 12.31 -0.71
N ASN A 82 -9.90 11.91 -1.97
CA ASN A 82 -8.65 12.06 -2.69
C ASN A 82 -8.19 13.53 -2.64
N ILE A 83 -7.09 13.79 -1.95
CA ILE A 83 -6.27 14.97 -2.21
C ILE A 83 -5.03 14.44 -2.94
N ILE A 84 -5.12 14.40 -4.27
CA ILE A 84 -3.94 14.33 -5.13
C ILE A 84 -4.12 15.44 -6.17
N SER A 85 -3.63 16.62 -5.81
CA SER A 85 -2.96 17.58 -6.69
C SER A 85 -1.46 17.35 -6.38
N GLU A 86 -0.52 17.17 -7.30
CA GLU A 86 -0.34 17.72 -8.65
C GLU A 86 0.79 16.96 -9.39
N GLU A 87 0.76 17.10 -10.74
CA GLU A 87 1.87 17.14 -11.70
C GLU A 87 2.78 15.92 -11.96
N MET A 88 2.78 15.46 -13.23
CA MET A 88 3.96 15.46 -14.13
C MET A 88 3.62 14.79 -15.48
N GLN A 89 3.55 15.57 -16.58
CA GLN A 89 4.03 15.13 -17.91
C GLN A 89 4.64 16.34 -18.63
N ASN A 90 5.97 16.42 -18.58
CA ASN A 90 6.79 17.30 -19.39
C ASN A 90 6.79 16.85 -20.86
N GLU A 91 6.72 17.84 -21.75
CA GLU A 91 7.45 17.99 -23.01
C GLU A 91 7.84 16.73 -23.81
N GLU A 92 7.11 16.47 -24.91
CA GLU A 92 7.71 15.91 -26.13
C GLU A 92 7.62 16.93 -27.26
N THR A 93 8.79 17.45 -27.63
CA THR A 93 9.03 18.22 -28.84
C THR A 93 8.82 17.33 -30.08
N VAL A 94 7.77 17.58 -30.87
CA VAL A 94 7.72 17.11 -32.26
C VAL A 94 7.59 18.31 -33.19
N LYS A 95 8.74 18.68 -33.77
CA LYS A 95 8.82 19.44 -35.02
C LYS A 95 7.90 18.78 -36.04
N GLN A 96 6.96 19.54 -36.60
CA GLN A 96 6.57 19.38 -38.00
C GLN A 96 5.91 20.65 -38.53
N LYS A 97 6.57 21.17 -39.57
CA LYS A 97 6.27 22.36 -40.37
C LYS A 97 5.08 22.07 -41.29
N PRO A 98 4.18 23.02 -41.46
CA PRO A 98 3.80 23.45 -42.82
C PRO A 98 3.86 25.00 -42.88
N GLY A 99 4.51 25.70 -43.80
CA GLY A 99 4.57 25.49 -45.24
C GLY A 99 3.14 25.43 -45.78
N ILE A 100 2.48 26.51 -46.20
CA ILE A 100 2.77 27.33 -47.38
C ILE A 100 1.62 28.36 -47.50
N LEU A 101 1.96 29.56 -48.02
CA LEU A 101 1.13 30.66 -48.57
C LEU A 101 -0.02 31.22 -47.74
#